data_AF-A0A535BFR2-F1
#
_entry.id   AF-A0A535BFR2-F1
#
_cell.length_a   1.000
_cell.length_b   1.000
_cell.length_c   1.000
_cell.angle_alpha   90.00
_cell.angle_beta   90.00
_cell.angle_gamma   90.00
#
_symmetry.space_group_name_H-M   'P 1'
#
loop_
_entity.id
_entity.type
_entity.pdbx_description
1 polymer ?
#
loop_
_entity_poly.entity_id
_entity_poly.type
_entity_poly.pdbx_seq_one_letter_code
_entity_poly.pdbx_strand_id
1 'polypeptide(L)'
;MPSLVLFVPMFLLGAACLYLYNGPYTAVKQNVVLPTVRATAVTVALLMEHLLGDSYAPFAIGKLSDALHNLQLALLILLPPLLVLAAVFAALGLRHEEADGRAMESRWAVGATQIP
;
A
#
# COMPACT_ATOMS: atom_id res chain seq x y z
N MET A 1 27.81 15.31 10.06
CA MET A 1 27.39 13.92 10.36
C MET A 1 25.97 13.96 10.88
N PRO A 2 25.02 13.15 10.38
CA PRO A 2 23.70 13.08 10.97
C PRO A 2 23.85 12.70 12.46
N SER A 3 23.41 13.58 13.37
CA SER A 3 23.42 13.26 14.78
C SER A 3 22.33 12.23 15.03
N LEU A 4 22.64 11.22 15.85
CA LEU A 4 21.66 10.17 16.22
C LEU A 4 20.37 10.80 16.78
N VAL A 5 20.51 11.93 17.48
CA VAL A 5 19.44 12.75 18.05
C VAL A 5 18.46 13.27 16.99
N LEU A 6 18.92 13.56 15.76
CA LEU A 6 18.08 14.06 14.68
C LEU A 6 17.58 12.91 13.79
N PHE A 7 18.42 11.88 13.60
CA PHE A 7 18.06 10.70 12.81
C PHE A 7 16.87 9.94 13.40
N VAL A 8 16.91 9.59 14.69
CA VAL A 8 15.86 8.78 15.33
C VAL A 8 14.46 9.40 15.22
N PRO A 9 14.22 10.67 15.60
CA PRO A 9 12.88 11.25 15.51
C PRO A 9 12.41 11.41 14.05
N MET A 10 13.30 11.74 13.12
CA MET A 10 12.93 11.84 11.70
C MET A 10 12.63 10.47 11.09
N PHE A 11 13.38 9.44 11.46
CA PHE A 11 13.12 8.07 11.04
C PHE A 11 11.77 7.58 11.55
N LEU A 12 11.46 7.80 12.84
CA LEU A 12 10.18 7.44 13.43
C LEU A 12 9.01 8.22 12.81
N LEU A 13 9.20 9.52 12.58
CA LEU A 13 8.20 10.35 11.90
C LEU A 13 7.94 9.83 10.48
N GLY A 14 9.01 9.54 9.72
CA GLY A 14 8.91 8.97 8.38
C GLY A 14 8.19 7.63 8.37
N ALA A 15 8.54 6.73 9.29
CA ALA A 15 7.87 5.44 9.44
C ALA A 15 6.38 5.60 9.80
N ALA A 16 6.05 6.48 10.76
CA ALA A 16 4.68 6.76 11.14
C ALA A 16 3.85 7.30 9.97
N CYS A 17 4.39 8.26 9.22
CA CYS A 17 3.75 8.79 8.01
C CYS A 17 3.54 7.70 6.95
N LEU A 18 4.51 6.81 6.76
CA LEU A 18 4.42 5.72 5.78
C LEU A 18 3.38 4.67 6.18
N TYR A 19 3.15 4.43 7.47
CA TYR A 19 2.15 3.47 7.95
C TYR A 19 0.74 4.04 8.12
N LEU A 20 0.57 5.36 8.03
CA LEU A 20 -0.72 6.01 8.29
C LEU A 20 -1.85 5.53 7.35
N TYR A 21 -1.53 5.18 6.11
CA TYR A 21 -2.52 4.70 5.13
C TYR A 21 -3.05 3.29 5.44
N ASN A 22 -2.32 2.50 6.24
CA ASN A 22 -2.55 1.07 6.35
C ASN A 22 -3.93 0.73 6.95
N GLY A 23 -4.38 1.52 7.93
CA GLY A 23 -5.69 1.39 8.55
C GLY A 23 -6.85 1.60 7.57
N PRO A 24 -6.98 2.79 6.96
CA PRO A 24 -8.01 3.06 5.95
C PRO A 24 -8.01 2.05 4.80
N TYR A 25 -6.84 1.72 4.25
CA TYR A 25 -6.76 0.78 3.12
C TYR A 25 -7.16 -0.64 3.49
N THR A 26 -6.90 -1.07 4.73
CA THR A 26 -7.37 -2.37 5.21
C THR A 26 -8.89 -2.42 5.28
N ALA A 27 -9.54 -1.33 5.71
CA ALA A 27 -11.00 -1.23 5.70
C ALA A 27 -11.56 -1.26 4.27
N VAL A 28 -10.97 -0.49 3.35
CA VAL A 28 -11.37 -0.48 1.92
C VAL A 28 -11.33 -1.88 1.31
N LYS A 29 -10.25 -2.65 1.52
CA LYS A 29 -10.14 -4.04 1.04
C LYS A 29 -11.30 -4.92 1.52
N GLN A 30 -11.79 -4.69 2.74
CA GLN A 30 -12.89 -5.47 3.33
C GLN A 30 -14.28 -4.99 2.89
N ASN A 31 -14.43 -3.69 2.59
CA ASN A 31 -15.69 -3.08 2.14
C ASN A 31 -16.07 -3.50 0.72
N VAL A 32 -15.10 -3.77 -0.15
CA VAL A 32 -15.37 -4.10 -1.56
C VAL A 32 -15.46 -5.60 -1.86
N VAL A 33 -15.33 -6.45 -0.84
CA VAL A 33 -15.35 -7.92 -1.02
C VAL A 33 -16.39 -8.59 -0.12
N LEU A 34 -16.96 -9.69 -0.61
CA LEU A 34 -17.94 -10.46 0.13
C LEU A 34 -17.33 -11.01 1.43
N PRO A 35 -18.08 -11.04 2.54
CA PRO A 35 -17.58 -11.53 3.83
C PRO A 35 -16.93 -12.92 3.76
N THR A 36 -17.47 -13.80 2.93
CA THR A 36 -17.01 -15.19 2.75
C THR A 36 -15.63 -15.33 2.12
N VAL A 37 -15.12 -14.30 1.43
CA VAL A 37 -13.82 -14.34 0.72
C VAL A 37 -12.81 -13.31 1.22
N ARG A 38 -13.11 -12.57 2.31
CA ARG A 38 -12.23 -11.53 2.87
C ARG A 38 -10.82 -12.04 3.18
N ALA A 39 -10.70 -13.22 3.78
CA ALA A 39 -9.39 -13.80 4.13
C ALA A 39 -8.52 -14.02 2.88
N THR A 40 -9.10 -14.59 1.82
CA THR A 40 -8.41 -14.81 0.55
C THR A 40 -8.06 -13.49 -0.12
N ALA A 41 -8.99 -12.53 -0.16
CA ALA A 41 -8.76 -11.21 -0.74
C ALA A 41 -7.60 -10.47 -0.06
N VAL A 42 -7.56 -10.48 1.28
CA VAL A 42 -6.46 -9.89 2.05
C VAL A 42 -5.15 -10.63 1.77
N THR A 43 -5.16 -11.95 1.72
CA THR A 43 -3.95 -12.75 1.45
C THR A 43 -3.38 -12.45 0.06
N VAL A 44 -4.23 -12.40 -0.96
CA VAL A 44 -3.81 -12.04 -2.33
C VAL A 44 -3.27 -10.60 -2.37
N ALA A 45 -3.93 -9.66 -1.70
CA ALA A 45 -3.44 -8.28 -1.61
C ALA A 45 -2.05 -8.21 -0.95
N LEU A 46 -1.86 -8.89 0.18
CA LEU A 46 -0.57 -8.96 0.86
C LEU A 46 0.49 -9.60 -0.02
N LEU A 47 0.18 -10.71 -0.70
CA LEU A 47 1.11 -11.37 -1.62
C LEU A 47 1.59 -10.39 -2.71
N MET A 48 0.67 -9.63 -3.30
CA MET A 48 1.02 -8.64 -4.33
C MET A 48 1.87 -7.49 -3.76
N GLU A 49 1.54 -6.99 -2.58
CA GLU A 49 2.29 -5.93 -1.89
C GLU A 49 3.74 -6.36 -1.62
N HIS A 50 3.95 -7.59 -1.11
CA HIS A 50 5.29 -8.07 -0.78
C HIS A 50 6.09 -8.47 -2.03
N LEU A 51 5.43 -9.01 -3.05
CA LEU A 51 6.08 -9.41 -4.29
C LEU A 51 6.54 -8.20 -5.11
N LEU A 52 5.68 -7.18 -5.23
CA LEU A 52 5.96 -5.99 -6.04
C LEU A 52 6.70 -4.89 -5.27
N GLY A 53 6.45 -4.78 -3.96
CA GLY A 53 7.08 -3.79 -3.09
C GLY A 53 8.36 -4.35 -2.47
N ASP A 54 8.20 -5.14 -1.41
CA ASP A 54 9.29 -5.52 -0.51
C ASP A 54 10.40 -6.33 -1.20
N SER A 55 10.03 -7.21 -2.11
CA SER A 55 11.00 -8.07 -2.82
C SER A 55 11.76 -7.30 -3.91
N TYR A 56 11.09 -6.36 -4.59
CA TYR A 56 11.66 -5.65 -5.74
C TYR A 56 12.44 -4.39 -5.33
N ALA A 57 12.00 -3.69 -4.27
CA ALA A 57 12.59 -2.41 -3.86
C ALA A 57 14.09 -2.49 -3.55
N PRO A 58 14.62 -3.50 -2.80
CA PRO A 58 16.06 -3.59 -2.52
C PRO A 58 16.90 -3.75 -3.79
N PHE A 59 16.40 -4.52 -4.76
CA PHE A 59 17.08 -4.72 -6.04
C PHE A 59 17.14 -3.43 -6.86
N ALA A 60 16.02 -2.70 -6.97
CA ALA A 60 15.95 -1.44 -7.70
C ALA A 60 16.84 -0.35 -7.06
N ILE A 61 16.75 -0.19 -5.74
CA ILE A 61 17.57 0.77 -4.99
C ILE A 61 19.05 0.39 -5.08
N GLY A 62 19.38 -0.91 -4.90
CA GLY A 62 20.74 -1.42 -4.97
C GLY A 62 21.39 -1.14 -6.33
N LYS A 63 20.72 -1.51 -7.44
CA LYS A 63 21.23 -1.24 -8.78
C LYS A 63 21.46 0.24 -9.06
N LEU A 64 20.55 1.12 -8.61
CA LEU A 64 20.71 2.55 -8.80
C LEU A 64 21.84 3.12 -7.91
N SER A 65 21.96 2.61 -6.69
CA SER A 65 23.06 2.95 -5.78
C SER A 65 24.42 2.55 -6.36
N ASP A 66 24.54 1.35 -6.94
CA ASP A 66 25.77 0.88 -7.59
C ASP A 66 26.12 1.73 -8.81
N ALA A 67 25.12 2.11 -9.62
CA ALA A 67 25.34 2.98 -10.78
C ALA A 67 25.82 4.39 -10.37
N LEU A 68 25.26 4.94 -9.29
CA LEU A 68 25.55 6.31 -8.83
C LEU A 68 26.66 6.40 -7.78
N HIS A 69 27.14 5.25 -7.29
CA HIS A 69 28.09 5.12 -6.18
C HIS A 69 27.65 5.90 -4.93
N ASN A 70 26.33 6.08 -4.75
CA ASN A 70 25.76 6.93 -3.70
C ASN A 70 24.33 6.49 -3.35
N LEU A 71 24.20 5.79 -2.23
CA LEU A 71 22.91 5.29 -1.72
C LEU A 71 21.94 6.42 -1.37
N GLN A 72 22.42 7.49 -0.73
CA GLN A 72 21.56 8.61 -0.34
C GLN A 72 20.91 9.25 -1.58
N LEU A 73 21.69 9.42 -2.64
CA LEU A 73 21.23 9.99 -3.89
C LEU A 73 20.27 9.02 -4.61
N ALA A 74 20.56 7.72 -4.63
CA ALA A 74 19.65 6.71 -5.18
C ALA A 74 18.29 6.70 -4.46
N LEU A 75 18.28 6.80 -3.13
CA LEU A 75 17.06 6.90 -2.33
C LEU A 75 16.29 8.19 -2.65
N LEU A 76 16.97 9.34 -2.74
CA LEU A 76 16.34 10.63 -3.05
C LEU A 76 15.76 10.70 -4.46
N ILE A 77 16.35 10.00 -5.43
CA ILE A 77 15.80 9.92 -6.79
C ILE A 77 14.60 8.98 -6.84
N LEU A 78 14.68 7.83 -6.15
CA LEU A 78 13.69 6.78 -6.33
C LEU A 78 12.45 6.96 -5.45
N LEU A 79 12.62 7.33 -4.17
CA LEU A 79 11.52 7.33 -3.21
C LEU A 79 10.45 8.40 -3.50
N PRO A 80 10.77 9.70 -3.64
CA PRO A 80 9.74 10.73 -3.78
C PRO A 80 8.84 10.56 -5.01
N PRO A 81 9.37 10.28 -6.22
CA PRO A 81 8.52 10.03 -7.39
C PRO A 81 7.63 8.79 -7.23
N LEU A 82 8.14 7.71 -6.62
CA LEU A 82 7.33 6.51 -6.37
C LEU A 82 6.23 6.75 -5.34
N LEU A 83 6.48 7.55 -4.30
CA LEU A 83 5.46 7.94 -3.33
C LEU A 83 4.38 8.83 -3.97
N VAL A 84 4.77 9.76 -4.84
CA VAL A 84 3.81 10.57 -5.61
C VAL A 84 2.99 9.69 -6.55
N LEU A 85 3.63 8.74 -7.25
CA LEU A 85 2.94 7.79 -8.11
C LEU A 85 1.95 6.93 -7.32
N ALA A 86 2.36 6.42 -6.15
CA ALA A 86 1.49 5.69 -5.25
C ALA A 86 0.31 6.54 -4.78
N ALA A 87 0.52 7.83 -4.45
CA ALA A 87 -0.53 8.76 -4.07
C ALA A 87 -1.53 9.02 -5.23
N VAL A 88 -1.05 9.09 -6.48
CA VAL A 88 -1.92 9.21 -7.66
C VAL A 88 -2.77 7.95 -7.83
N PHE A 89 -2.17 6.75 -7.81
CA PHE A 89 -2.92 5.50 -7.91
C PHE A 89 -3.92 5.35 -6.76
N ALA A 90 -3.53 5.72 -5.55
CA ALA A 90 -4.37 5.76 -4.37
C ALA A 90 -5.62 6.65 -4.58
N ALA A 91 -5.42 7.90 -5.02
CA ALA A 91 -6.51 8.84 -5.27
C ALA A 91 -7.45 8.35 -6.39
N LEU A 92 -6.89 7.79 -7.46
CA LEU A 92 -7.67 7.22 -8.56
C LEU A 92 -8.43 5.95 -8.16
N GLY A 93 -7.90 5.17 -7.22
CA GLY A 93 -8.57 3.97 -6.69
C GLY A 93 -9.73 4.32 -5.75
N LEU A 94 -9.48 5.21 -4.77
CA LEU A 94 -10.45 5.59 -3.74
C LEU A 94 -11.77 6.13 -4.30
N ARG A 95 -11.75 6.76 -5.48
CA ARG A 95 -12.97 7.27 -6.12
C ARG A 95 -14.01 6.18 -6.45
N HIS A 96 -13.61 4.91 -6.49
CA HIS A 96 -14.51 3.79 -6.80
C HIS A 96 -14.98 3.02 -5.56
N GLU A 97 -14.44 3.32 -4.38
CA GLU A 97 -14.70 2.54 -3.15
C GLU A 97 -16.18 2.48 -2.81
N GLU A 98 -16.88 3.62 -2.88
CA GLU A 98 -18.30 3.69 -2.55
C GLU A 98 -19.16 2.89 -3.56
N ALA A 99 -18.81 2.95 -4.85
CA ALA A 99 -19.52 2.22 -5.90
C ALA A 99 -19.32 0.70 -5.76
N ASP A 100 -18.08 0.28 -5.52
CA ASP A 100 -17.72 -1.13 -5.35
C ASP A 100 -18.29 -1.70 -4.05
N GLY A 101 -18.34 -0.90 -2.97
CA GLY A 101 -18.98 -1.27 -1.71
C GLY A 101 -20.48 -1.52 -1.86
N ARG A 102 -21.21 -0.60 -2.51
CA ARG A 102 -22.65 -0.80 -2.81
C ARG A 102 -22.90 -2.02 -3.72
N ALA A 103 -22.01 -2.23 -4.70
CA ALA A 103 -22.08 -3.40 -5.57
C ALA A 103 -21.86 -4.70 -4.76
N MET A 104 -20.92 -4.72 -3.82
CA MET A 104 -20.73 -5.84 -2.89
C MET A 104 -21.98 -6.09 -2.04
N GLU A 105 -22.57 -5.04 -1.45
CA GLU A 105 -23.76 -5.14 -0.60
C GLU A 105 -24.96 -5.73 -1.35
N SER A 106 -25.23 -5.24 -2.57
CA SER A 106 -26.31 -5.77 -3.41
C SER A 106 -26.10 -7.25 -3.77
N ARG A 107 -24.87 -7.67 -4.08
CA ARG A 107 -24.52 -9.07 -4.33
C ARG A 107 -24.70 -9.93 -3.08
N TRP A 108 -24.34 -9.41 -1.91
CA TRP A 108 -24.53 -10.09 -0.64
C TRP A 108 -26.02 -10.27 -0.30
N ALA A 109 -26.83 -9.24 -0.51
CA ALA A 109 -28.28 -9.29 -0.27
C ALA A 109 -28.99 -10.33 -1.16
N VAL A 110 -28.61 -10.42 -2.44
CA VAL A 110 -29.13 -11.44 -3.36
C VAL A 110 -28.68 -12.85 -2.94
N GLY A 111 -27.42 -13.00 -2.50
CA GLY A 111 -26.92 -14.28 -2.01
C GLY A 111 -27.63 -14.74 -0.72
N ALA A 112 -27.93 -13.81 0.19
CA ALA A 112 -28.57 -14.10 1.47
C ALA A 112 -30.04 -14.57 1.32
N THR A 113 -30.76 -14.10 0.30
CA THR A 113 -32.15 -14.53 0.03
C THR A 113 -32.24 -15.88 -0.67
N GLN A 114 -31.12 -16.44 -1.13
CA GLN A 114 -31.02 -17.74 -1.81
C GLN A 114 -30.61 -18.88 -0.85
N ILE A 115 -30.31 -18.57 0.42
CA ILE A 115 -29.98 -19.58 1.45
C ILE A 115 -31.30 -20.03 2.09
N PRO A 116 -31.70 -21.32 1.97
CA PRO A 116 -32.93 -21.85 2.58
C PRO A 116 -32.89 -21.87 4.10
#